data_AF-A0A750G677-F1
#
_entry.id   AF-A0A750G677-F1
#
_cell.length_a   1.000
_cell.length_b   1.000
_cell.length_c   1.000
_cell.angle_alpha   90.00
_cell.angle_beta   90.00
_cell.angle_gamma   90.00
#
_symmetry.space_group_name_H-M   'P 1'
#
loop_
_entity.id
_entity.type
_entity.pdbx_description
1 polymer ?
#
loop_
_entity_poly.entity_id
_entity_poly.type
_entity_poly.pdbx_seq_one_letter_code
_entity_poly.pdbx_strand_id
1 'polypeptide(L)'
;MKNNASRRRFIQLGLASATAGSLATLLPVQASAQRKSTGINWDEEMDILVVGTGMAGFTAAIRAAETTPGMKIVIADKMSRLGGSSLISGLNMAVVGSQWQKEAGITDDSWELLLADIEKEARGYNHSDLTKTIAKNTLSLFDFLCDHGVEFDKTIGNGTGIKALGGHSRPRCVWPVNGGSGIVKSLQKYAKHNLPNIDIRKQVLLEEIIRNETGRVIGVRVRENYIFNREVKDFGLNDSPDFNSTGTPKYYRVTRGLVMATGGYNQDRKFRGDEVGALYNSVSTANPGATAGALKAMIKAGLKPIHMTLFRFAFPIPTEDILWGILVNPRTCKRFVDEYNNNDRQGLGLKILSERMKIDGEQIILIYDQTGIDNYHDKQRLNLSLEGKNGTEGTMWKFDTLEALASNFNMDLHKLRQTIEEYNRDMAGDKDKFGKPRSLLKTSVTIGKAPFYAMWLNPRYNYSQGGAMINSEARPLDVVTEQPIPGIFVCGEASAGSYGYIRLTACGSLDCGVFGMIAGENAAKENPES
;
A
#
# COMPACT_ATOMS: atom_id res chain seq x y z
N MET A 1 3.42 -50.37 -33.27
CA MET A 1 3.53 -49.19 -32.40
C MET A 1 3.35 -47.92 -33.23
N LYS A 2 2.59 -46.97 -32.66
CA LYS A 2 2.42 -45.55 -33.01
C LYS A 2 1.39 -45.17 -34.10
N ASN A 3 0.22 -44.82 -33.57
CA ASN A 3 -0.89 -44.03 -34.11
C ASN A 3 -0.45 -42.70 -34.72
N ASN A 4 -1.05 -42.34 -35.86
CA ASN A 4 -1.03 -40.98 -36.41
C ASN A 4 -2.38 -40.62 -37.06
N ALA A 5 -3.45 -40.65 -36.27
CA ALA A 5 -4.79 -40.28 -36.70
C ALA A 5 -5.38 -39.23 -35.74
N SER A 6 -5.19 -37.93 -36.05
CA SER A 6 -6.06 -36.84 -35.57
C SER A 6 -5.59 -35.47 -36.13
N ARG A 7 -5.65 -35.26 -37.45
CA ARG A 7 -5.54 -33.90 -38.04
C ARG A 7 -6.39 -33.63 -39.29
N ARG A 8 -7.24 -34.56 -39.75
CA ARG A 8 -8.01 -34.39 -41.01
C ARG A 8 -9.54 -34.37 -40.89
N ARG A 9 -10.10 -34.22 -39.69
CA ARG A 9 -11.57 -34.23 -39.49
C ARG A 9 -12.19 -32.92 -38.98
N PHE A 10 -11.46 -31.81 -39.02
CA PHE A 10 -11.95 -30.53 -38.48
C PHE A 10 -12.21 -29.42 -39.52
N ILE A 11 -12.04 -29.68 -40.82
CA ILE A 11 -12.21 -28.67 -41.89
C ILE A 11 -13.25 -29.10 -42.94
N GLN A 12 -14.27 -29.88 -42.55
CA GLN A 12 -15.32 -30.33 -43.49
C GLN A 12 -16.77 -30.12 -43.01
N LEU A 13 -17.00 -29.21 -42.06
CA LEU A 13 -18.33 -28.83 -41.59
C LEU A 13 -18.56 -27.31 -41.53
N GLY A 14 -17.81 -26.54 -42.32
CA GLY A 14 -18.10 -25.13 -42.58
C GLY A 14 -18.56 -24.97 -44.03
N LEU A 15 -19.74 -24.34 -44.22
CA LEU A 15 -20.40 -23.97 -45.49
C LEU A 15 -21.43 -24.97 -46.04
N ALA A 16 -22.65 -24.94 -45.51
CA ALA A 16 -23.87 -24.93 -46.33
C ALA A 16 -25.10 -24.56 -45.49
N SER A 17 -26.02 -23.81 -46.10
CA SER A 17 -27.40 -23.51 -45.69
C SER A 17 -27.60 -22.50 -44.55
N ALA A 18 -27.46 -21.22 -44.90
CA ALA A 18 -28.37 -20.19 -44.43
C ALA A 18 -29.66 -20.27 -45.27
N THR A 19 -30.81 -20.55 -44.64
CA THR A 19 -32.11 -19.92 -44.92
C THR A 19 -33.20 -20.40 -43.95
N ALA A 20 -34.00 -19.44 -43.49
CA ALA A 20 -35.31 -19.55 -42.84
C ALA A 20 -35.37 -19.94 -41.35
N GLY A 21 -35.66 -18.92 -40.52
CA GLY A 21 -36.73 -19.06 -39.53
C GLY A 21 -36.34 -19.37 -38.10
N SER A 22 -35.72 -18.43 -37.39
CA SER A 22 -36.13 -18.07 -36.04
C SER A 22 -35.55 -16.70 -35.70
N LEU A 23 -36.40 -15.73 -35.32
CA LEU A 23 -35.98 -14.62 -34.47
C LEU A 23 -35.44 -15.25 -33.18
N ALA A 24 -34.14 -15.55 -33.13
CA ALA A 24 -33.44 -15.65 -31.87
C ALA A 24 -33.32 -14.22 -31.37
N THR A 25 -34.29 -13.80 -30.57
CA THR A 25 -34.15 -12.67 -29.67
C THR A 25 -32.74 -12.73 -29.08
N LEU A 26 -31.96 -11.68 -29.34
CA LEU A 26 -30.77 -11.38 -28.56
C LEU A 26 -31.23 -11.17 -27.12
N LEU A 27 -31.39 -12.26 -26.37
CA LEU A 27 -31.51 -12.19 -24.93
C LEU A 27 -30.20 -11.57 -24.47
N PRO A 28 -30.22 -10.41 -23.78
CA PRO A 28 -29.02 -9.96 -23.11
C PRO A 28 -28.63 -11.09 -22.17
N VAL A 29 -27.36 -11.51 -22.24
CA VAL A 29 -26.77 -12.40 -21.25
C VAL A 29 -26.87 -11.68 -19.91
N GLN A 30 -27.95 -11.93 -19.17
CA GLN A 30 -28.04 -11.55 -17.77
C GLN A 30 -27.07 -12.46 -17.03
N ALA A 31 -25.84 -11.99 -16.88
CA ALA A 31 -24.93 -12.47 -15.85
C ALA A 31 -25.57 -12.14 -14.49
N SER A 32 -26.45 -13.02 -14.01
CA SER A 32 -27.08 -12.88 -12.69
C SER A 32 -26.30 -13.70 -11.68
N ALA A 33 -25.56 -12.99 -10.83
CA ALA A 33 -25.47 -13.30 -9.41
C ALA A 33 -25.42 -12.00 -8.60
N GLN A 34 -26.22 -11.01 -9.00
CA GLN A 34 -26.46 -9.80 -8.21
C GLN A 34 -27.89 -9.88 -7.71
N ARG A 35 -28.07 -9.76 -6.39
CA ARG A 35 -29.39 -9.82 -5.77
C ARG A 35 -30.27 -8.73 -6.40
N LYS A 36 -31.51 -9.06 -6.76
CA LYS A 36 -32.47 -8.05 -7.19
C LYS A 36 -32.56 -6.98 -6.10
N SER A 37 -32.32 -5.73 -6.46
CA SER A 37 -32.36 -4.57 -5.56
C SER A 37 -33.77 -4.27 -5.05
N THR A 38 -34.79 -4.80 -5.73
CA THR A 38 -36.19 -4.70 -5.35
C THR A 38 -36.52 -5.65 -4.19
N GLY A 39 -37.19 -5.13 -3.16
CA GLY A 39 -37.62 -5.91 -1.99
C GLY A 39 -36.61 -6.03 -0.85
N ILE A 40 -35.58 -5.18 -0.81
CA ILE A 40 -34.67 -5.08 0.34
C ILE A 40 -35.36 -4.28 1.45
N ASN A 41 -35.48 -4.87 2.63
CA ASN A 41 -35.88 -4.16 3.84
C ASN A 41 -34.65 -3.48 4.43
N TRP A 42 -34.58 -2.15 4.30
CA TRP A 42 -33.49 -1.35 4.85
C TRP A 42 -33.65 -1.20 6.36
N ASP A 43 -32.60 -1.54 7.12
CA ASP A 43 -32.55 -1.34 8.56
C ASP A 43 -32.31 0.14 8.91
N GLU A 44 -31.55 0.84 8.06
CA GLU A 44 -31.20 2.24 8.27
C GLU A 44 -30.96 2.95 6.93
N GLU A 45 -31.26 4.24 6.88
CA GLU A 45 -30.96 5.14 5.76
C GLU A 45 -30.01 6.27 6.20
N MET A 46 -29.06 6.62 5.33
CA MET A 46 -28.10 7.71 5.51
C MET A 46 -27.81 8.38 4.16
N ASP A 47 -27.31 9.61 4.19
CA ASP A 47 -26.92 10.32 2.96
C ASP A 47 -25.62 9.75 2.40
N ILE A 48 -24.63 9.61 3.27
CA ILE A 48 -23.29 9.13 2.91
C ILE A 48 -22.85 8.08 3.92
N LEU A 49 -22.32 6.98 3.41
CA LEU A 49 -21.60 5.99 4.21
C LEU A 49 -20.13 5.99 3.80
N VAL A 50 -19.23 6.26 4.73
CA VAL A 50 -17.78 6.13 4.57
C VAL A 50 -17.32 4.84 5.23
N VAL A 51 -16.72 3.94 4.48
CA VAL A 51 -16.22 2.65 4.99
C VAL A 51 -14.71 2.74 5.19
N GLY A 52 -14.28 2.72 6.45
CA GLY A 52 -12.89 2.80 6.89
C GLY A 52 -12.59 4.10 7.64
N THR A 53 -11.92 4.00 8.79
CA THR A 53 -11.66 5.16 9.68
C THR A 53 -10.18 5.56 9.71
N GLY A 54 -9.45 5.28 8.62
CA GLY A 54 -8.10 5.81 8.40
C GLY A 54 -8.11 7.30 8.08
N MET A 55 -6.94 7.84 7.69
CA MET A 55 -6.80 9.23 7.26
C MET A 55 -7.77 9.55 6.11
N ALA A 56 -7.82 8.71 5.07
CA ALA A 56 -8.68 8.92 3.90
C ALA A 56 -10.17 9.01 4.27
N GLY A 57 -10.64 8.11 5.15
CA GLY A 57 -12.04 8.08 5.55
C GLY A 57 -12.45 9.30 6.38
N PHE A 58 -11.63 9.70 7.36
CA PHE A 58 -11.91 10.91 8.13
C PHE A 58 -11.85 12.17 7.27
N THR A 59 -10.85 12.28 6.39
CA THR A 59 -10.76 13.39 5.43
C THR A 59 -12.01 13.45 4.54
N ALA A 60 -12.48 12.32 4.01
CA ALA A 60 -13.69 12.27 3.20
C ALA A 60 -14.96 12.65 3.98
N ALA A 61 -15.15 12.10 5.18
CA ALA A 61 -16.32 12.39 6.00
C ALA A 61 -16.40 13.87 6.40
N ILE A 62 -15.28 14.45 6.82
CA ILE A 62 -15.18 15.87 7.18
C ILE A 62 -15.46 16.74 5.95
N ARG A 63 -14.77 16.48 4.83
CA ARG A 63 -14.96 17.27 3.60
C ARG A 63 -16.39 17.19 3.09
N ALA A 64 -17.04 16.03 3.17
CA ALA A 64 -18.44 15.88 2.80
C ALA A 64 -19.36 16.74 3.67
N ALA A 65 -19.16 16.69 5.00
CA ALA A 65 -19.96 17.45 5.96
C ALA A 65 -19.83 18.97 5.75
N GLU A 66 -18.63 19.45 5.42
CA GLU A 66 -18.36 20.86 5.14
C GLU A 66 -18.86 21.30 3.76
N THR A 67 -18.85 20.41 2.78
CA THR A 67 -19.33 20.71 1.41
C THR A 67 -20.84 20.90 1.37
N THR A 68 -21.58 20.12 2.15
CA THR A 68 -23.04 20.28 2.25
C THR A 68 -23.50 19.98 3.67
N PRO A 69 -23.71 21.04 4.47
CA PRO A 69 -24.13 20.89 5.86
C PRO A 69 -25.46 20.17 6.01
N GLY A 70 -25.61 19.45 7.12
CA GLY A 70 -26.88 18.81 7.51
C GLY A 70 -27.10 17.39 6.97
N MET A 71 -26.20 16.85 6.15
CA MET A 71 -26.25 15.46 5.72
C MET A 71 -26.03 14.49 6.88
N LYS A 72 -26.79 13.40 6.92
CA LYS A 72 -26.53 12.25 7.80
C LYS A 72 -25.37 11.44 7.24
N ILE A 73 -24.19 11.60 7.83
CA ILE A 73 -22.97 10.92 7.41
C ILE A 73 -22.61 9.86 8.45
N VAL A 74 -22.44 8.61 8.00
CA VAL A 74 -21.92 7.53 8.84
C VAL A 74 -20.51 7.20 8.38
N ILE A 75 -19.56 7.13 9.30
CA ILE A 75 -18.21 6.58 9.05
C ILE A 75 -18.02 5.33 9.91
N ALA A 76 -17.69 4.21 9.28
CA ALA A 76 -17.73 2.90 9.91
C ALA A 76 -16.40 2.14 9.74
N ASP A 77 -15.95 1.45 10.80
CA ASP A 77 -14.79 0.57 10.75
C ASP A 77 -15.14 -0.84 11.20
N LYS A 78 -14.57 -1.87 10.56
CA LYS A 78 -14.74 -3.26 11.01
C LYS A 78 -13.99 -3.54 12.32
N MET A 79 -12.98 -2.75 12.64
CA MET A 79 -12.14 -2.96 13.81
C MET A 79 -12.78 -2.33 15.06
N SER A 80 -12.43 -2.87 16.24
CA SER A 80 -12.80 -2.28 17.54
C SER A 80 -11.98 -1.01 17.89
N ARG A 81 -10.93 -0.71 17.11
CA ARG A 81 -10.12 0.49 17.21
C ARG A 81 -10.07 1.20 15.87
N LEU A 82 -10.35 2.49 15.88
CA LEU A 82 -10.36 3.36 14.70
C LEU A 82 -8.92 3.60 14.20
N GLY A 83 -8.79 4.01 12.94
CA GLY A 83 -7.55 4.56 12.38
C GLY A 83 -6.79 3.66 11.42
N GLY A 84 -7.11 2.36 11.34
CA GLY A 84 -6.49 1.44 10.39
C GLY A 84 -4.95 1.47 10.39
N SER A 85 -4.34 1.32 9.21
CA SER A 85 -2.89 1.45 9.01
C SER A 85 -2.39 2.89 9.15
N SER A 86 -3.27 3.88 8.96
CA SER A 86 -2.94 5.31 9.13
C SER A 86 -2.46 5.61 10.55
N LEU A 87 -3.09 5.02 11.57
CA LEU A 87 -2.78 5.25 12.98
C LEU A 87 -1.34 4.86 13.38
N ILE A 88 -0.78 3.84 12.72
CA ILE A 88 0.55 3.27 13.05
C ILE A 88 1.64 3.66 12.02
N SER A 89 1.25 4.40 10.98
CA SER A 89 2.17 4.89 9.95
C SER A 89 2.82 6.21 10.38
N GLY A 90 3.96 6.55 9.80
CA GLY A 90 4.52 7.90 9.95
C GLY A 90 3.68 8.97 9.27
N LEU A 91 2.99 8.64 8.16
CA LEU A 91 2.21 9.56 7.31
C LEU A 91 2.93 10.87 6.94
N ASN A 92 4.26 10.81 6.87
CA ASN A 92 5.12 11.83 6.29
C ASN A 92 4.57 12.28 4.94
N MET A 93 4.65 13.56 4.63
CA MET A 93 3.96 14.14 3.49
C MET A 93 4.88 15.02 2.66
N ALA A 94 4.93 14.82 1.35
CA ALA A 94 5.56 15.76 0.44
C ALA A 94 4.62 16.95 0.18
N VAL A 95 5.06 18.17 0.44
CA VAL A 95 4.27 19.39 0.32
C VAL A 95 5.02 20.40 -0.52
N VAL A 96 4.42 20.76 -1.66
CA VAL A 96 5.00 21.74 -2.58
C VAL A 96 4.34 23.10 -2.38
N GLY A 97 5.14 24.16 -2.31
CA GLY A 97 4.68 25.54 -2.22
C GLY A 97 4.36 26.02 -0.81
N SER A 98 4.69 25.23 0.22
CA SER A 98 4.45 25.61 1.61
C SER A 98 5.22 26.87 2.01
N GLN A 99 4.68 27.62 2.98
CA GLN A 99 5.39 28.75 3.57
C GLN A 99 6.74 28.32 4.19
N TRP A 100 6.81 27.09 4.71
CA TRP A 100 8.03 26.54 5.28
C TRP A 100 9.12 26.37 4.21
N GLN A 101 8.76 26.00 2.97
CA GLN A 101 9.74 25.89 1.87
C GLN A 101 10.33 27.25 1.54
N LYS A 102 9.48 28.27 1.47
CA LYS A 102 9.90 29.66 1.21
C LYS A 102 10.84 30.16 2.31
N GLU A 103 10.49 29.95 3.58
CA GLU A 103 11.33 30.30 4.74
C GLU A 103 12.67 29.56 4.75
N ALA A 104 12.70 28.32 4.27
CA ALA A 104 13.91 27.52 4.12
C ALA A 104 14.73 27.87 2.86
N GLY A 105 14.32 28.88 2.09
CA GLY A 105 15.01 29.31 0.86
C GLY A 105 14.78 28.39 -0.35
N ILE A 106 13.78 27.51 -0.29
CA ILE A 106 13.43 26.56 -1.35
C ILE A 106 12.34 27.20 -2.22
N THR A 107 12.75 27.94 -3.23
CA THR A 107 11.84 28.72 -4.10
C THR A 107 11.69 28.16 -5.51
N ASP A 108 12.42 27.10 -5.85
CA ASP A 108 12.48 26.49 -7.18
C ASP A 108 11.76 25.13 -7.25
N ASP A 109 10.98 24.78 -6.24
CA ASP A 109 10.15 23.56 -6.23
C ASP A 109 8.81 23.79 -6.92
N SER A 110 8.23 22.74 -7.51
CA SER A 110 6.96 22.82 -8.22
C SER A 110 6.21 21.48 -8.24
N TRP A 111 4.91 21.52 -8.56
CA TRP A 111 4.11 20.30 -8.63
C TRP A 111 4.53 19.44 -9.83
N GLU A 112 5.05 20.05 -10.90
CA GLU A 112 5.65 19.36 -12.05
C GLU A 112 6.93 18.60 -11.64
N LEU A 113 7.77 19.19 -10.78
CA LEU A 113 8.96 18.51 -10.26
C LEU A 113 8.57 17.32 -9.37
N LEU A 114 7.57 17.49 -8.48
CA LEU A 114 7.05 16.37 -7.71
C LEU A 114 6.42 15.29 -8.60
N LEU A 115 5.68 15.68 -9.64
CA LEU A 115 5.10 14.73 -10.60
C LEU A 115 6.20 13.91 -11.29
N ALA A 116 7.25 14.57 -11.78
CA ALA A 116 8.38 13.89 -12.42
C ALA A 116 9.09 12.91 -11.47
N ASP A 117 9.27 13.28 -10.20
CA ASP A 117 9.82 12.40 -9.18
C ASP A 117 8.94 11.17 -8.94
N ILE A 118 7.62 11.34 -8.88
CA ILE A 118 6.69 10.22 -8.72
C ILE A 118 6.67 9.33 -9.98
N GLU A 119 6.62 9.90 -11.18
CA GLU A 119 6.57 9.14 -12.43
C GLU A 119 7.84 8.29 -12.66
N LYS A 120 9.00 8.80 -12.23
CA LYS A 120 10.25 8.04 -12.24
C LYS A 120 10.15 6.76 -11.40
N GLU A 121 9.61 6.84 -10.19
CA GLU A 121 9.41 5.68 -9.31
C GLU A 121 8.26 4.78 -9.77
N ALA A 122 7.24 5.36 -10.40
CA ALA A 122 6.09 4.63 -10.91
C ALA A 122 6.42 3.75 -12.13
N ARG A 123 7.50 4.06 -12.86
CA ARG A 123 8.01 3.30 -14.02
C ARG A 123 6.96 3.09 -15.12
N GLY A 124 6.06 4.06 -15.31
CA GLY A 124 5.01 4.01 -16.33
C GLY A 124 3.82 3.11 -16.00
N TYR A 125 3.75 2.54 -14.79
CA TYR A 125 2.57 1.78 -14.35
C TYR A 125 1.47 2.66 -13.77
N ASN A 126 1.75 3.93 -13.45
CA ASN A 126 0.75 4.85 -12.92
C ASN A 126 -0.18 5.39 -14.03
N HIS A 127 -1.39 5.76 -13.63
CA HIS A 127 -2.24 6.65 -14.40
C HIS A 127 -1.81 8.11 -14.10
N SER A 128 -1.25 8.78 -15.10
CA SER A 128 -0.59 10.09 -14.92
C SER A 128 -1.58 11.19 -14.51
N ASP A 129 -2.84 11.12 -14.95
CA ASP A 129 -3.92 12.01 -14.51
C ASP A 129 -4.18 11.94 -12.99
N LEU A 130 -4.19 10.74 -12.41
CA LEU A 130 -4.31 10.56 -10.96
C LEU A 130 -3.09 11.10 -10.23
N THR A 131 -1.89 10.83 -10.76
CA THR A 131 -0.62 11.28 -10.17
C THR A 131 -0.51 12.81 -10.20
N LYS A 132 -0.91 13.43 -11.32
CA LYS A 132 -0.98 14.87 -11.50
C LYS A 132 -2.00 15.51 -10.56
N THR A 133 -3.15 14.85 -10.36
CA THR A 133 -4.17 15.29 -9.39
C THR A 133 -3.58 15.34 -7.98
N ILE A 134 -2.82 14.32 -7.58
CA ILE A 134 -2.10 14.31 -6.31
C ILE A 134 -1.07 15.44 -6.22
N ALA A 135 -0.19 15.57 -7.21
CA ALA A 135 0.91 16.55 -7.17
C ALA A 135 0.41 18.00 -7.05
N LYS A 136 -0.69 18.33 -7.74
CA LYS A 136 -1.30 19.66 -7.71
C LYS A 136 -1.97 20.03 -6.38
N ASN A 137 -2.35 19.04 -5.57
CA ASN A 137 -3.18 19.25 -4.39
C ASN A 137 -2.43 19.03 -3.06
N THR A 138 -1.09 18.92 -3.09
CA THR A 138 -0.30 18.67 -1.88
C THR A 138 -0.43 19.79 -0.84
N LEU A 139 -0.40 21.06 -1.27
CA LEU A 139 -0.57 22.20 -0.38
C LEU A 139 -1.99 22.29 0.18
N SER A 140 -3.01 22.12 -0.67
CA SER A 140 -4.42 22.10 -0.25
C SER A 140 -4.68 21.02 0.82
N LEU A 141 -4.07 19.84 0.67
CA LEU A 141 -4.14 18.81 1.71
C LEU A 141 -3.39 19.23 2.99
N PHE A 142 -2.20 19.81 2.88
CA PHE A 142 -1.45 20.28 4.04
C PHE A 142 -2.25 21.30 4.86
N ASP A 143 -2.81 22.30 4.18
CA ASP A 143 -3.61 23.36 4.80
C ASP A 143 -4.88 22.76 5.43
N PHE A 144 -5.60 21.88 4.70
CA PHE A 144 -6.74 21.16 5.24
C PHE A 144 -6.37 20.43 6.54
N LEU A 145 -5.27 19.67 6.58
CA LEU A 145 -4.89 18.97 7.80
C LEU A 145 -4.59 19.95 8.95
N CYS A 146 -3.88 21.04 8.68
CA CYS A 146 -3.58 22.08 9.68
C CYS A 146 -4.85 22.72 10.24
N ASP A 147 -5.78 23.13 9.37
CA ASP A 147 -7.07 23.74 9.75
C ASP A 147 -7.91 22.81 10.63
N HIS A 148 -7.68 21.49 10.52
CA HIS A 148 -8.36 20.46 11.27
C HIS A 148 -7.56 19.93 12.46
N GLY A 149 -6.58 20.73 12.93
CA GLY A 149 -5.84 20.51 14.17
C GLY A 149 -4.71 19.50 14.06
N VAL A 150 -4.27 19.14 12.85
CA VAL A 150 -3.04 18.36 12.66
C VAL A 150 -1.84 19.28 12.81
N GLU A 151 -0.94 18.91 13.71
CA GLU A 151 0.32 19.62 13.91
C GLU A 151 1.46 18.92 13.16
N PHE A 152 2.35 19.71 12.57
CA PHE A 152 3.57 19.24 11.92
C PHE A 152 4.81 19.69 12.70
N ASP A 153 5.82 18.83 12.77
CA ASP A 153 7.02 19.04 13.55
C ASP A 153 7.98 20.00 12.83
N LYS A 154 8.11 21.22 13.34
CA LYS A 154 9.03 22.24 12.81
C LYS A 154 10.50 22.00 13.19
N THR A 155 10.78 21.15 14.18
CA THR A 155 12.16 20.92 14.67
C THR A 155 13.02 20.13 13.69
N ILE A 156 12.39 19.46 12.74
CA ILE A 156 13.06 18.56 11.79
C ILE A 156 13.78 19.35 10.70
N GLY A 157 14.63 18.69 9.94
CA GLY A 157 15.33 19.34 8.82
C GLY A 157 16.19 20.52 9.30
N ASN A 158 16.88 20.34 10.42
CA ASN A 158 17.65 21.39 11.11
C ASN A 158 16.80 22.62 11.49
N GLY A 159 15.57 22.39 11.98
CA GLY A 159 14.65 23.46 12.41
C GLY A 159 13.86 24.13 11.30
N THR A 160 13.97 23.68 10.05
CA THR A 160 13.18 24.21 8.93
C THR A 160 11.77 23.62 8.86
N GLY A 161 11.56 22.45 9.47
CA GLY A 161 10.36 21.64 9.31
C GLY A 161 10.33 20.82 8.01
N ILE A 162 11.40 20.85 7.21
CA ILE A 162 11.45 20.23 5.88
C ILE A 162 12.63 19.28 5.78
N LYS A 163 12.34 18.03 5.45
CA LYS A 163 13.35 16.99 5.24
C LYS A 163 13.57 16.70 3.75
N ALA A 164 14.85 16.59 3.38
CA ALA A 164 15.27 15.97 2.13
C ALA A 164 15.17 14.45 2.26
N LEU A 165 14.47 13.80 1.33
CA LEU A 165 14.30 12.34 1.30
C LEU A 165 14.68 11.79 -0.07
N GLY A 166 15.19 10.55 -0.09
CA GLY A 166 15.52 9.83 -1.32
C GLY A 166 14.33 9.75 -2.29
N GLY A 167 14.61 9.95 -3.57
CA GLY A 167 13.62 9.97 -4.65
C GLY A 167 12.95 11.34 -4.89
N HIS A 168 13.19 12.34 -4.03
CA HIS A 168 12.72 13.71 -4.27
C HIS A 168 13.85 14.58 -4.83
N SER A 169 13.55 15.37 -5.86
CA SER A 169 14.45 16.35 -6.48
C SER A 169 14.65 17.61 -5.64
N ARG A 170 13.74 17.90 -4.70
CA ARG A 170 13.83 19.02 -3.76
C ARG A 170 13.45 18.60 -2.34
N PRO A 171 13.99 19.27 -1.29
CA PRO A 171 13.49 19.09 0.06
C PRO A 171 12.06 19.64 0.16
N ARG A 172 11.11 18.76 0.51
CA ARG A 172 9.69 19.10 0.56
C ARG A 172 8.87 18.25 1.55
N CYS A 173 9.51 17.37 2.30
CA CYS A 173 8.80 16.42 3.14
C CYS A 173 8.64 16.95 4.56
N VAL A 174 7.41 16.98 5.06
CA VAL A 174 7.05 17.36 6.43
C VAL A 174 6.69 16.11 7.26
N TRP A 175 6.86 16.20 8.58
CA TRP A 175 6.43 15.15 9.51
C TRP A 175 5.31 15.63 10.43
N PRO A 176 4.19 14.89 10.52
CA PRO A 176 3.20 15.17 11.54
C PRO A 176 3.77 14.85 12.94
N VAL A 177 3.44 15.70 13.92
CA VAL A 177 3.73 15.41 15.33
C VAL A 177 3.00 14.11 15.72
N ASN A 178 3.71 13.19 16.38
CA ASN A 178 3.21 11.84 16.69
C ASN A 178 2.84 10.97 15.48
N GLY A 179 3.41 11.27 14.30
CA GLY A 179 3.18 10.46 13.10
C GLY A 179 1.71 10.46 12.66
N GLY A 180 1.30 9.39 12.00
CA GLY A 180 -0.07 9.21 11.56
C GLY A 180 -1.08 9.09 12.70
N SER A 181 -0.62 8.76 13.92
CA SER A 181 -1.47 8.81 15.11
C SER A 181 -1.90 10.23 15.46
N GLY A 182 -1.04 11.23 15.23
CA GLY A 182 -1.38 12.64 15.39
C GLY A 182 -2.46 13.06 14.39
N ILE A 183 -2.24 12.76 13.11
CA ILE A 183 -3.21 13.06 12.04
C ILE A 183 -4.59 12.48 12.37
N VAL A 184 -4.67 11.16 12.56
CA VAL A 184 -5.94 10.45 12.73
C VAL A 184 -6.68 10.92 13.99
N LYS A 185 -5.97 11.15 15.11
CA LYS A 185 -6.59 11.61 16.35
C LYS A 185 -7.10 13.05 16.24
N SER A 186 -6.37 13.94 15.57
CA SER A 186 -6.83 15.32 15.34
C SER A 186 -8.09 15.36 14.49
N LEU A 187 -8.12 14.64 13.37
CA LEU A 187 -9.33 14.55 12.53
C LEU A 187 -10.52 13.92 13.28
N GLN A 188 -10.27 12.87 14.07
CA GLN A 188 -11.31 12.29 14.95
C GLN A 188 -11.87 13.30 15.94
N LYS A 189 -10.99 14.09 16.57
CA LYS A 189 -11.38 15.12 17.54
C LYS A 189 -12.18 16.23 16.85
N TYR A 190 -11.71 16.69 15.69
CA TYR A 190 -12.41 17.71 14.90
C TYR A 190 -13.81 17.25 14.51
N ALA A 191 -13.94 16.06 13.90
CA ALA A 191 -15.23 15.52 13.49
C ALA A 191 -16.21 15.42 14.67
N LYS A 192 -15.77 14.89 15.81
CA LYS A 192 -16.63 14.75 17.00
C LYS A 192 -17.09 16.07 17.60
N HIS A 193 -16.25 17.10 17.58
CA HIS A 193 -16.57 18.36 18.26
C HIS A 193 -17.27 19.37 17.35
N ASN A 194 -16.96 19.37 16.06
CA ASN A 194 -17.41 20.41 15.13
C ASN A 194 -18.49 19.93 14.15
N LEU A 195 -18.64 18.61 13.94
CA LEU A 195 -19.50 18.04 12.91
C LEU A 195 -20.45 16.99 13.51
N PRO A 196 -21.49 17.42 14.26
CA PRO A 196 -22.40 16.51 14.97
C PRO A 196 -23.24 15.61 14.05
N ASN A 197 -23.25 15.91 12.75
CA ASN A 197 -23.91 15.11 11.72
C ASN A 197 -23.06 13.92 11.21
N ILE A 198 -21.83 13.76 11.70
CA ILE A 198 -20.99 12.58 11.47
C ILE A 198 -21.15 11.58 12.63
N ASP A 199 -21.72 10.42 12.32
CA ASP A 199 -21.80 9.27 13.24
C ASP A 199 -20.62 8.31 13.01
N ILE A 200 -19.81 8.08 14.06
CA ILE A 200 -18.60 7.27 13.99
C ILE A 200 -18.84 5.90 14.62
N ARG A 201 -18.83 4.85 13.80
CA ARG A 201 -19.12 3.46 14.21
C ARG A 201 -17.90 2.55 14.12
N LYS A 202 -17.86 1.59 15.03
CA LYS A 202 -16.85 0.51 15.11
C LYS A 202 -17.54 -0.83 14.95
N GLN A 203 -16.75 -1.87 14.66
CA GLN A 203 -17.25 -3.23 14.54
C GLN A 203 -18.38 -3.38 13.52
N VAL A 204 -18.29 -2.63 12.42
CA VAL A 204 -19.19 -2.70 11.27
C VAL A 204 -18.39 -3.23 10.07
N LEU A 205 -18.59 -4.49 9.73
CA LEU A 205 -17.95 -5.12 8.57
C LEU A 205 -18.82 -4.95 7.33
N LEU A 206 -18.27 -4.42 6.24
CA LEU A 206 -18.91 -4.44 4.92
C LEU A 206 -18.84 -5.86 4.31
N GLU A 207 -19.98 -6.41 3.87
CA GLU A 207 -20.05 -7.71 3.20
C GLU A 207 -20.39 -7.59 1.70
N GLU A 208 -21.30 -6.68 1.35
CA GLU A 208 -21.85 -6.58 -0.01
C GLU A 208 -22.19 -5.13 -0.37
N ILE A 209 -21.95 -4.75 -1.62
CA ILE A 209 -22.38 -3.47 -2.20
C ILE A 209 -23.57 -3.76 -3.13
N ILE A 210 -24.64 -2.98 -2.98
CA ILE A 210 -25.92 -3.20 -3.65
C ILE A 210 -26.08 -2.14 -4.75
N ARG A 211 -26.27 -2.60 -5.99
CA ARG A 211 -26.57 -1.76 -7.15
C ARG A 211 -28.04 -1.92 -7.56
N ASN A 212 -28.66 -0.85 -8.03
CA ASN A 212 -29.99 -0.90 -8.63
C ASN A 212 -29.92 -1.33 -10.11
N GLU A 213 -31.08 -1.35 -10.79
CA GLU A 213 -31.18 -1.75 -12.20
C GLU A 213 -30.49 -0.79 -13.17
N THR A 214 -30.28 0.48 -12.78
CA THR A 214 -29.50 1.46 -13.57
C THR A 214 -27.99 1.34 -13.32
N GLY A 215 -27.57 0.47 -12.41
CA GLY A 215 -26.18 0.29 -12.02
C GLY A 215 -25.67 1.28 -10.98
N ARG A 216 -26.51 2.16 -10.42
CA ARG A 216 -26.16 3.04 -9.29
C ARG A 216 -26.02 2.24 -8.01
N VAL A 217 -25.02 2.54 -7.19
CA VAL A 217 -24.91 2.03 -5.83
C VAL A 217 -25.95 2.72 -4.93
N ILE A 218 -26.80 1.93 -4.29
CA ILE A 218 -27.93 2.42 -3.46
C ILE A 218 -27.82 2.00 -1.99
N GLY A 219 -26.83 1.20 -1.64
CA GLY A 219 -26.68 0.71 -0.28
C GLY A 219 -25.68 -0.43 -0.16
N VAL A 220 -25.60 -0.96 1.06
CA VAL A 220 -24.69 -2.05 1.42
C VAL A 220 -25.36 -3.03 2.37
N ARG A 221 -24.83 -4.26 2.39
CA ARG A 221 -25.03 -5.19 3.51
C ARG A 221 -23.79 -5.16 4.39
N VAL A 222 -24.00 -5.03 5.69
CA VAL A 222 -22.95 -5.02 6.72
C VAL A 222 -23.24 -6.04 7.81
N ARG A 223 -22.24 -6.33 8.66
CA ARG A 223 -22.43 -6.95 9.98
C ARG A 223 -22.02 -5.98 11.07
N GLU A 224 -22.97 -5.59 11.91
CA GLU A 224 -22.69 -4.84 13.14
C GLU A 224 -22.22 -5.77 14.25
N ASN A 225 -21.56 -5.23 15.28
CA ASN A 225 -21.00 -6.02 16.40
C ASN A 225 -20.03 -7.13 15.94
N TYR A 226 -19.36 -6.91 14.80
CA TYR A 226 -18.38 -7.83 14.26
C TYR A 226 -17.13 -7.90 15.17
N ILE A 227 -16.65 -9.10 15.44
CA ILE A 227 -15.48 -9.35 16.30
C ILE A 227 -14.35 -9.91 15.44
N PHE A 228 -13.34 -9.08 15.21
CA PHE A 228 -12.14 -9.48 14.45
C PHE A 228 -11.24 -10.37 15.30
N ASN A 229 -10.95 -11.58 14.82
CA ASN A 229 -10.05 -12.53 15.47
C ASN A 229 -8.59 -12.19 15.15
N ARG A 230 -7.80 -11.89 16.19
CA ARG A 230 -6.37 -11.57 16.07
C ARG A 230 -5.44 -12.76 16.27
N GLU A 231 -5.97 -13.89 16.72
CA GLU A 231 -5.22 -15.11 17.04
C GLU A 231 -5.25 -16.08 15.85
N VAL A 232 -4.89 -15.57 14.68
CA VAL A 232 -4.85 -16.33 13.43
C VAL A 232 -3.56 -16.05 12.69
N LYS A 233 -3.06 -17.07 11.97
CA LYS A 233 -1.82 -16.95 11.18
C LYS A 233 -2.00 -16.09 9.93
N ASP A 234 -3.20 -16.11 9.35
CA ASP A 234 -3.59 -15.29 8.21
C ASP A 234 -4.86 -14.52 8.56
N PHE A 235 -4.73 -13.19 8.61
CA PHE A 235 -5.82 -12.32 8.97
C PHE A 235 -6.93 -12.31 7.92
N GLY A 236 -6.66 -12.68 6.66
CA GLY A 236 -7.66 -12.78 5.59
C GLY A 236 -8.80 -13.77 5.88
N LEU A 237 -8.57 -14.75 6.77
CA LEU A 237 -9.61 -15.70 7.21
C LEU A 237 -10.80 -15.00 7.87
N ASN A 238 -10.58 -13.86 8.52
CA ASN A 238 -11.63 -13.07 9.17
C ASN A 238 -12.71 -12.57 8.22
N ASP A 239 -12.40 -12.43 6.93
CA ASP A 239 -13.35 -11.97 5.92
C ASP A 239 -14.22 -13.12 5.37
N SER A 240 -13.92 -14.38 5.73
CA SER A 240 -14.74 -15.54 5.34
C SER A 240 -15.86 -15.78 6.36
N PRO A 241 -17.15 -15.82 5.95
CA PRO A 241 -18.26 -16.17 6.83
C PRO A 241 -18.14 -17.58 7.45
N ASP A 242 -17.49 -18.53 6.76
CA ASP A 242 -17.29 -19.90 7.25
C ASP A 242 -16.33 -19.94 8.45
N PHE A 243 -15.41 -18.98 8.52
CA PHE A 243 -14.44 -18.86 9.62
C PHE A 243 -14.90 -17.89 10.70
N ASN A 244 -15.43 -16.73 10.32
CA ASN A 244 -15.89 -15.70 11.24
C ASN A 244 -17.32 -15.28 10.88
N SER A 245 -18.27 -15.82 11.63
CA SER A 245 -19.71 -15.56 11.53
C SER A 245 -20.22 -14.55 12.56
N THR A 246 -19.33 -13.87 13.29
CA THR A 246 -19.73 -12.92 14.34
C THR A 246 -20.40 -11.68 13.76
N GLY A 247 -21.23 -11.04 14.60
CA GLY A 247 -21.99 -9.85 14.26
C GLY A 247 -23.38 -10.14 13.70
N THR A 248 -24.17 -9.09 13.51
CA THR A 248 -25.56 -9.17 13.06
C THR A 248 -25.70 -8.51 11.69
N PRO A 249 -26.20 -9.23 10.66
CA PRO A 249 -26.43 -8.66 9.34
C PRO A 249 -27.42 -7.49 9.38
N LYS A 250 -27.08 -6.41 8.67
CA LYS A 250 -27.90 -5.20 8.49
C LYS A 250 -27.82 -4.70 7.05
N TYR A 251 -28.87 -4.05 6.58
CA TYR A 251 -28.93 -3.39 5.28
C TYR A 251 -28.99 -1.88 5.46
N TYR A 252 -27.99 -1.18 4.94
CA TYR A 252 -27.91 0.27 4.96
C TYR A 252 -28.20 0.83 3.59
N ARG A 253 -29.20 1.70 3.52
CA ARG A 253 -29.49 2.50 2.33
C ARG A 253 -28.64 3.75 2.33
N VAL A 254 -28.05 4.05 1.18
CA VAL A 254 -27.27 5.26 0.97
C VAL A 254 -27.92 6.06 -0.15
N THR A 255 -28.35 7.29 0.15
CA THR A 255 -29.10 8.09 -0.83
C THR A 255 -28.16 8.82 -1.79
N ARG A 256 -27.02 9.34 -1.31
CA ARG A 256 -26.04 10.08 -2.12
C ARG A 256 -24.84 9.26 -2.51
N GLY A 257 -24.01 8.84 -1.55
CA GLY A 257 -22.71 8.27 -1.90
C GLY A 257 -22.15 7.28 -0.89
N LEU A 258 -21.69 6.14 -1.39
CA LEU A 258 -20.82 5.22 -0.65
C LEU A 258 -19.36 5.63 -0.91
N VAL A 259 -18.60 5.94 0.14
CA VAL A 259 -17.16 6.23 0.03
C VAL A 259 -16.35 5.07 0.59
N MET A 260 -15.58 4.41 -0.27
CA MET A 260 -14.70 3.30 0.08
C MET A 260 -13.31 3.81 0.45
N ALA A 261 -13.02 3.86 1.75
CA ALA A 261 -11.75 4.29 2.33
C ALA A 261 -11.10 3.15 3.15
N THR A 262 -11.21 1.92 2.62
CA THR A 262 -11.01 0.66 3.36
C THR A 262 -9.55 0.24 3.53
N GLY A 263 -8.62 0.96 2.90
CA GLY A 263 -7.20 0.62 2.88
C GLY A 263 -6.88 -0.58 1.97
N GLY A 264 -5.62 -1.03 2.03
CA GLY A 264 -5.13 -2.15 1.22
C GLY A 264 -5.38 -3.55 1.83
N TYR A 265 -4.76 -4.55 1.22
CA TYR A 265 -4.92 -5.98 1.55
C TYR A 265 -3.62 -6.63 2.05
N ASN A 266 -2.68 -5.82 2.54
CA ASN A 266 -1.34 -6.21 2.94
C ASN A 266 -1.26 -7.41 3.91
N GLN A 267 -2.31 -7.62 4.74
CA GLN A 267 -2.38 -8.66 5.78
C GLN A 267 -3.14 -9.93 5.34
N ASP A 268 -3.78 -9.94 4.18
CA ASP A 268 -4.42 -11.13 3.61
C ASP A 268 -3.36 -11.97 2.88
N ARG A 269 -2.76 -12.93 3.60
CA ARG A 269 -1.56 -13.64 3.13
C ARG A 269 -1.88 -14.54 1.95
N LYS A 270 -3.02 -15.22 2.01
CA LYS A 270 -3.50 -16.05 0.90
C LYS A 270 -3.74 -15.17 -0.33
N PHE A 271 -4.51 -14.09 -0.21
CA PHE A 271 -4.86 -13.27 -1.37
C PHE A 271 -3.65 -12.70 -2.10
N ARG A 272 -2.70 -12.08 -1.38
CA ARG A 272 -1.46 -11.59 -2.01
C ARG A 272 -0.55 -12.72 -2.51
N GLY A 273 -0.62 -13.90 -1.90
CA GLY A 273 0.14 -15.09 -2.31
C GLY A 273 -0.43 -15.73 -3.59
N ASP A 274 -1.75 -15.68 -3.78
CA ASP A 274 -2.41 -16.11 -5.01
C ASP A 274 -1.99 -15.23 -6.20
N GLU A 275 -1.81 -13.91 -5.98
CA GLU A 275 -1.32 -12.96 -6.99
C GLU A 275 0.18 -13.11 -7.26
N VAL A 276 1.00 -13.20 -6.21
CA VAL A 276 2.46 -13.34 -6.28
C VAL A 276 2.93 -14.29 -5.18
N GLY A 277 3.26 -15.53 -5.55
CA GLY A 277 3.56 -16.62 -4.60
C GLY A 277 4.55 -16.28 -3.49
N ALA A 278 5.62 -15.54 -3.81
CA ALA A 278 6.64 -15.12 -2.85
C ALA A 278 6.08 -14.22 -1.72
N LEU A 279 4.95 -13.55 -1.95
CA LEU A 279 4.35 -12.64 -0.97
C LEU A 279 3.66 -13.37 0.17
N TYR A 280 3.26 -14.65 0.01
CA TYR A 280 2.54 -15.41 1.05
C TYR A 280 3.25 -15.36 2.42
N ASN A 281 4.59 -15.45 2.42
CA ASN A 281 5.43 -15.46 3.62
C ASN A 281 6.09 -14.11 3.96
N SER A 282 5.78 -13.03 3.23
CA SER A 282 6.31 -11.72 3.57
C SER A 282 5.65 -11.16 4.84
N VAL A 283 6.41 -10.53 5.74
CA VAL A 283 5.78 -9.87 6.91
C VAL A 283 5.12 -8.58 6.44
N SER A 284 4.01 -8.17 7.05
CA SER A 284 3.38 -6.88 6.77
C SER A 284 3.53 -5.89 7.93
N THR A 285 3.62 -4.61 7.60
CA THR A 285 3.63 -3.49 8.58
C THR A 285 2.26 -2.82 8.73
N ALA A 286 1.25 -3.28 8.00
CA ALA A 286 -0.09 -2.71 8.03
C ALA A 286 -0.87 -3.14 9.29
N ASN A 287 -1.98 -2.46 9.57
CA ASN A 287 -2.91 -2.89 10.62
C ASN A 287 -3.47 -4.29 10.30
N PRO A 288 -3.65 -5.20 11.28
CA PRO A 288 -4.22 -6.53 11.07
C PRO A 288 -5.52 -6.56 10.24
N GLY A 289 -6.35 -5.51 10.32
CA GLY A 289 -7.59 -5.39 9.56
C GLY A 289 -7.42 -5.05 8.07
N ALA A 290 -6.20 -4.76 7.59
CA ALA A 290 -5.90 -4.46 6.18
C ALA A 290 -5.91 -5.73 5.31
N THR A 291 -7.10 -6.33 5.17
CA THR A 291 -7.36 -7.58 4.45
C THR A 291 -8.29 -7.34 3.26
N ALA A 292 -8.35 -8.28 2.31
CA ALA A 292 -8.97 -8.05 1.01
C ALA A 292 -10.51 -8.09 1.01
N GLY A 293 -11.20 -8.31 2.13
CA GLY A 293 -12.67 -8.46 2.19
C GLY A 293 -13.44 -7.34 1.47
N ALA A 294 -13.12 -6.07 1.77
CA ALA A 294 -13.78 -4.95 1.12
C ALA A 294 -13.43 -4.84 -0.37
N LEU A 295 -12.19 -5.16 -0.77
CA LEU A 295 -11.80 -5.20 -2.19
C LEU A 295 -12.57 -6.31 -2.94
N LYS A 296 -12.73 -7.49 -2.33
CA LYS A 296 -13.53 -8.58 -2.89
C LYS A 296 -15.00 -8.15 -3.05
N ALA A 297 -15.56 -7.42 -2.09
CA ALA A 297 -16.91 -6.84 -2.20
C ALA A 297 -17.02 -5.81 -3.33
N MET A 298 -16.02 -4.95 -3.51
CA MET A 298 -15.94 -4.01 -4.63
C MET A 298 -15.88 -4.73 -5.99
N ILE A 299 -15.00 -5.72 -6.14
CA ILE A 299 -14.87 -6.52 -7.37
C ILE A 299 -16.20 -7.22 -7.67
N LYS A 300 -16.83 -7.84 -6.67
CA LYS A 300 -18.14 -8.51 -6.82
C LYS A 300 -19.24 -7.53 -7.27
N ALA A 301 -19.16 -6.26 -6.89
CA ALA A 301 -20.09 -5.23 -7.31
C ALA A 301 -19.80 -4.65 -8.72
N GLY A 302 -18.74 -5.12 -9.37
CA GLY A 302 -18.36 -4.74 -10.72
C GLY A 302 -17.30 -3.64 -10.79
N LEU A 303 -16.66 -3.25 -9.69
CA LEU A 303 -15.55 -2.28 -9.74
C LEU A 303 -14.32 -2.94 -10.38
N LYS A 304 -13.70 -2.26 -11.35
CA LYS A 304 -12.52 -2.73 -12.09
C LYS A 304 -11.28 -2.77 -11.17
N PRO A 305 -10.70 -3.96 -10.87
CA PRO A 305 -9.44 -4.04 -10.14
C PRO A 305 -8.25 -3.83 -11.09
N ILE A 306 -7.21 -3.13 -10.63
CA ILE A 306 -5.93 -3.02 -11.35
C ILE A 306 -4.75 -3.21 -10.38
N HIS A 307 -3.57 -3.49 -10.94
CA HIS A 307 -2.29 -3.52 -10.21
C HIS A 307 -2.21 -4.51 -9.04
N MET A 308 -3.02 -5.57 -9.05
CA MET A 308 -3.09 -6.56 -7.96
C MET A 308 -1.77 -7.29 -7.69
N THR A 309 -0.93 -7.42 -8.73
CA THR A 309 0.41 -8.01 -8.67
C THR A 309 1.51 -7.01 -8.30
N LEU A 310 1.18 -5.72 -8.16
CA LEU A 310 2.11 -4.69 -7.69
C LEU A 310 1.98 -4.52 -6.18
N PHE A 311 3.11 -4.26 -5.54
CA PHE A 311 3.23 -4.14 -4.08
C PHE A 311 4.29 -3.08 -3.77
N ARG A 312 4.49 -2.77 -2.49
CA ARG A 312 5.64 -2.00 -2.01
C ARG A 312 6.19 -2.62 -0.75
N PHE A 313 7.49 -2.92 -0.77
CA PHE A 313 8.25 -3.32 0.40
C PHE A 313 8.84 -2.10 1.12
N ALA A 314 8.96 -2.24 2.43
CA ALA A 314 9.81 -1.44 3.30
C ALA A 314 10.89 -2.34 3.90
N PHE A 315 12.04 -1.73 4.18
CA PHE A 315 13.12 -2.34 4.95
C PHE A 315 13.26 -1.62 6.30
N PRO A 316 13.78 -2.31 7.33
CA PRO A 316 14.10 -1.68 8.62
C PRO A 316 15.16 -0.57 8.49
N ILE A 317 15.93 -0.56 7.41
CA ILE A 317 16.94 0.45 7.11
C ILE A 317 16.65 1.12 5.76
N PRO A 318 17.30 2.24 5.42
CA PRO A 318 17.20 2.81 4.08
C PRO A 318 17.68 1.81 3.03
N THR A 319 16.99 1.73 1.89
CA THR A 319 17.38 0.81 0.81
C THR A 319 18.77 1.14 0.29
N GLU A 320 19.08 2.44 0.26
CA GLU A 320 20.33 3.03 -0.19
C GLU A 320 21.51 2.72 0.73
N ASP A 321 21.30 2.15 1.92
CA ASP A 321 22.39 1.71 2.79
C ASP A 321 22.66 0.21 2.71
N ILE A 322 21.83 -0.56 1.98
CA ILE A 322 22.03 -2.00 1.82
C ILE A 322 23.28 -2.29 0.97
N LEU A 323 23.62 -1.42 0.01
CA LEU A 323 24.78 -1.63 -0.88
C LEU A 323 26.13 -1.66 -0.13
N TRP A 324 26.23 -1.06 1.06
CA TRP A 324 27.51 -1.03 1.79
C TRP A 324 27.91 -2.39 2.38
N GLY A 325 27.03 -3.39 2.32
CA GLY A 325 27.23 -4.72 2.87
C GLY A 325 26.99 -5.83 1.84
N ILE A 326 26.91 -7.06 2.34
CA ILE A 326 26.57 -8.24 1.55
C ILE A 326 25.39 -9.00 2.15
N LEU A 327 24.49 -9.50 1.30
CA LEU A 327 23.38 -10.36 1.69
C LEU A 327 23.78 -11.83 1.57
N VAL A 328 23.67 -12.57 2.67
CA VAL A 328 24.12 -13.95 2.79
C VAL A 328 23.00 -14.85 3.28
N ASN A 329 22.79 -15.97 2.60
CA ASN A 329 21.91 -17.03 3.09
C ASN A 329 22.60 -17.73 4.29
N PRO A 330 21.99 -17.78 5.48
CA PRO A 330 22.63 -18.32 6.69
C PRO A 330 23.00 -19.81 6.58
N ARG A 331 22.23 -20.61 5.84
CA ARG A 331 22.42 -22.06 5.73
C ARG A 331 23.50 -22.42 4.72
N THR A 332 23.53 -21.74 3.58
CA THR A 332 24.54 -22.00 2.53
C THR A 332 25.80 -21.17 2.71
N CYS A 333 25.72 -20.09 3.50
CA CYS A 333 26.74 -19.05 3.65
C CYS A 333 27.16 -18.41 2.33
N LYS A 334 26.29 -18.46 1.30
CA LYS A 334 26.53 -17.88 -0.03
C LYS A 334 25.72 -16.60 -0.21
N ARG A 335 26.33 -15.64 -0.93
CA ARG A 335 25.61 -14.50 -1.52
C ARG A 335 24.72 -14.97 -2.67
N PHE A 336 23.70 -14.18 -2.99
CA PHE A 336 22.69 -14.54 -4.01
C PHE A 336 22.19 -13.36 -4.84
N VAL A 337 22.67 -12.13 -4.61
CA VAL A 337 22.12 -10.91 -5.21
C VAL A 337 23.14 -9.78 -5.28
N ASP A 338 22.96 -8.87 -6.24
CA ASP A 338 23.53 -7.52 -6.22
C ASP A 338 22.77 -6.66 -5.21
N GLU A 339 23.42 -6.28 -4.11
CA GLU A 339 22.80 -5.49 -3.03
C GLU A 339 22.50 -4.03 -3.43
N TYR A 340 23.12 -3.49 -4.49
CA TYR A 340 22.73 -2.20 -5.05
C TYR A 340 21.39 -2.31 -5.78
N ASN A 341 21.26 -3.27 -6.70
CA ASN A 341 20.03 -3.56 -7.45
C ASN A 341 19.36 -2.30 -8.05
N ASN A 342 20.15 -1.27 -8.40
CA ASN A 342 19.66 0.05 -8.82
C ASN A 342 18.66 0.70 -7.83
N ASN A 343 18.85 0.47 -6.53
CA ASN A 343 17.95 0.86 -5.44
C ASN A 343 16.50 0.37 -5.60
N ASP A 344 16.28 -0.66 -6.42
CA ASP A 344 14.97 -1.27 -6.61
C ASP A 344 14.63 -2.16 -5.41
N ARG A 345 13.93 -1.56 -4.44
CA ARG A 345 13.44 -2.23 -3.24
C ARG A 345 12.49 -3.40 -3.53
N GLN A 346 11.77 -3.36 -4.64
CA GLN A 346 10.79 -4.39 -5.01
C GLN A 346 11.51 -5.63 -5.53
N GLY A 347 12.41 -5.43 -6.49
CA GLY A 347 13.26 -6.48 -7.02
C GLY A 347 14.13 -7.11 -5.93
N LEU A 348 14.76 -6.30 -5.07
CA LEU A 348 15.58 -6.80 -3.97
C LEU A 348 14.76 -7.62 -2.97
N GLY A 349 13.58 -7.12 -2.60
CA GLY A 349 12.68 -7.84 -1.70
C GLY A 349 12.21 -9.19 -2.27
N LEU A 350 11.86 -9.26 -3.57
CA LEU A 350 11.50 -10.52 -4.22
C LEU A 350 12.66 -11.52 -4.25
N LYS A 351 13.90 -11.06 -4.50
CA LYS A 351 15.09 -11.92 -4.45
C LYS A 351 15.31 -12.46 -3.04
N ILE A 352 15.18 -11.62 -2.01
CA ILE A 352 15.25 -12.05 -0.61
C ILE A 352 14.17 -13.09 -0.31
N LEU A 353 12.90 -12.83 -0.62
CA LEU A 353 11.80 -13.76 -0.35
C LEU A 353 11.99 -15.10 -1.10
N SER A 354 12.46 -15.05 -2.34
CA SER A 354 12.79 -16.25 -3.12
C SER A 354 13.91 -17.07 -2.49
N GLU A 355 14.93 -16.41 -1.95
CA GLU A 355 16.03 -17.10 -1.26
C GLU A 355 15.54 -17.74 0.05
N ARG A 356 14.67 -17.05 0.80
CA ARG A 356 14.07 -17.58 2.03
C ARG A 356 13.25 -18.85 1.79
N MET A 357 12.60 -18.98 0.63
CA MET A 357 11.87 -20.21 0.27
C MET A 357 12.78 -21.44 0.17
N LYS A 358 14.09 -21.28 -0.03
CA LYS A 358 15.06 -22.39 -0.07
C LYS A 358 15.50 -22.86 1.31
N ILE A 359 15.13 -22.13 2.36
CA ILE A 359 15.52 -22.38 3.77
C ILE A 359 14.30 -22.32 4.68
N ASP A 360 13.18 -22.89 4.22
CA ASP A 360 11.92 -23.01 4.99
C ASP A 360 11.40 -21.70 5.60
N GLY A 361 11.67 -20.58 4.93
CA GLY A 361 11.23 -19.25 5.35
C GLY A 361 12.10 -18.59 6.42
N GLU A 362 13.25 -19.19 6.77
CA GLU A 362 14.27 -18.52 7.60
C GLU A 362 14.70 -17.18 7.01
N GLN A 363 15.26 -16.30 7.84
CA GLN A 363 15.58 -14.93 7.48
C GLN A 363 16.95 -14.83 6.81
N ILE A 364 17.16 -13.80 5.99
CA ILE A 364 18.44 -13.52 5.34
C ILE A 364 19.24 -12.54 6.20
N ILE A 365 20.57 -12.67 6.17
CA ILE A 365 21.49 -11.83 6.92
C ILE A 365 22.14 -10.81 6.00
N LEU A 366 22.13 -9.56 6.42
CA LEU A 366 22.93 -8.50 5.84
C LEU A 366 24.15 -8.27 6.71
N ILE A 367 25.35 -8.32 6.12
CA ILE A 367 26.64 -8.19 6.80
C ILE A 367 27.36 -6.95 6.31
N TYR A 368 27.86 -6.14 7.23
CA TYR A 368 28.78 -5.02 7.00
C TYR A 368 30.09 -5.24 7.74
N ASP A 369 31.13 -4.53 7.31
CA ASP A 369 32.32 -4.27 8.11
C ASP A 369 32.31 -2.80 8.58
N GLN A 370 33.35 -2.37 9.31
CA GLN A 370 33.43 -1.01 9.82
C GLN A 370 33.40 0.05 8.70
N THR A 371 34.04 -0.22 7.56
CA THR A 371 34.05 0.70 6.41
C THR A 371 32.64 0.86 5.83
N GLY A 372 31.88 -0.23 5.77
CA GLY A 372 30.46 -0.23 5.43
C GLY A 372 29.63 0.70 6.32
N ILE A 373 29.80 0.57 7.64
CA ILE A 373 29.11 1.41 8.63
C ILE A 373 29.53 2.88 8.57
N ASP A 374 30.81 3.16 8.28
CA ASP A 374 31.31 4.53 8.14
C ASP A 374 30.61 5.26 6.98
N ASN A 375 30.27 4.55 5.89
CA ASN A 375 29.59 5.10 4.71
C ASN A 375 28.07 5.23 4.82
N TYR A 376 27.46 4.71 5.89
CA TYR A 376 26.02 4.77 6.12
C TYR A 376 25.50 6.20 6.12
N HIS A 377 24.49 6.52 5.30
CA HIS A 377 24.03 7.92 5.16
C HIS A 377 23.09 8.35 6.29
N ASP A 378 22.15 7.48 6.70
CA ASP A 378 21.20 7.78 7.79
C ASP A 378 21.77 7.34 9.14
N LYS A 379 22.64 8.19 9.72
CA LYS A 379 23.26 7.91 11.03
C LYS A 379 22.23 7.80 12.16
N GLN A 380 21.11 8.52 12.08
CA GLN A 380 20.05 8.44 13.07
C GLN A 380 19.44 7.02 13.08
N ARG A 381 19.09 6.50 11.91
CA ARG A 381 18.49 5.16 11.78
C ARG A 381 19.49 4.04 12.06
N LEU A 382 20.76 4.24 11.70
CA LEU A 382 21.84 3.34 12.11
C LEU A 382 21.91 3.22 13.64
N ASN A 383 21.96 4.34 14.36
CA ASN A 383 22.04 4.33 15.83
C ASN A 383 20.83 3.62 16.46
N LEU A 384 19.61 3.89 15.95
CA LEU A 384 18.42 3.16 16.40
C LEU A 384 18.56 1.65 16.17
N SER A 385 19.19 1.22 15.08
CA SER A 385 19.41 -0.21 14.79
C SER A 385 20.41 -0.83 15.76
N LEU A 386 21.52 -0.14 16.02
CA LEU A 386 22.58 -0.59 16.94
C LEU A 386 22.10 -0.64 18.39
N GLU A 387 21.18 0.23 18.78
CA GLU A 387 20.55 0.25 20.10
C GLU A 387 19.35 -0.70 20.24
N GLY A 388 18.98 -1.42 19.17
CA GLY A 388 17.79 -2.29 19.16
C GLY A 388 16.45 -1.55 19.24
N LYS A 389 16.44 -0.25 18.89
CA LYS A 389 15.27 0.64 18.96
C LYS A 389 14.60 0.91 17.60
N ASN A 390 15.10 0.32 16.51
CA ASN A 390 14.57 0.51 15.15
C ASN A 390 13.37 -0.42 14.81
N GLY A 391 12.52 -0.68 15.82
CA GLY A 391 11.29 -1.47 15.69
C GLY A 391 11.50 -2.96 15.41
N THR A 392 10.43 -3.64 14.98
CA THR A 392 10.42 -5.06 14.62
C THR A 392 11.61 -5.39 13.73
N GLU A 393 12.39 -6.43 14.01
CA GLU A 393 13.54 -6.90 13.20
C GLU A 393 14.46 -5.76 12.68
N GLY A 394 14.61 -4.69 13.47
CA GLY A 394 15.44 -3.54 13.10
C GLY A 394 16.82 -3.55 13.75
N THR A 395 17.10 -4.53 14.61
CA THR A 395 18.33 -4.62 15.39
C THR A 395 19.52 -4.98 14.51
N MET A 396 20.62 -4.26 14.70
CA MET A 396 21.92 -4.55 14.11
C MET A 396 22.91 -4.87 15.23
N TRP A 397 23.55 -6.02 15.13
CA TRP A 397 24.52 -6.50 16.13
C TRP A 397 25.94 -6.22 15.65
N LYS A 398 26.81 -5.87 16.60
CA LYS A 398 28.24 -5.62 16.41
C LYS A 398 29.04 -6.81 16.93
N PHE A 399 30.07 -7.21 16.19
CA PHE A 399 30.95 -8.33 16.49
C PHE A 399 32.41 -7.94 16.27
N ASP A 400 33.30 -8.27 17.20
CA ASP A 400 34.73 -7.97 17.04
C ASP A 400 35.41 -8.92 16.04
N THR A 401 34.82 -10.11 15.81
CA THR A 401 35.35 -11.13 14.89
C THR A 401 34.27 -11.75 14.01
N LEU A 402 34.66 -12.31 12.85
CA LEU A 402 33.75 -13.08 11.98
C LEU A 402 33.26 -14.37 12.67
N GLU A 403 34.07 -14.95 13.54
CA GLU A 403 33.73 -16.11 14.36
C GLU A 403 32.55 -15.84 15.29
N ALA A 404 32.56 -14.69 15.97
CA ALA A 404 31.47 -14.28 16.84
C ALA A 404 30.19 -14.02 16.04
N LEU A 405 30.31 -13.37 14.87
CA LEU A 405 29.18 -13.17 13.95
C LEU A 405 28.60 -14.51 13.48
N ALA A 406 29.45 -15.40 12.95
CA ALA A 406 29.02 -16.69 12.43
C ALA A 406 28.33 -17.54 13.50
N SER A 407 28.88 -17.56 14.72
CA SER A 407 28.30 -18.28 15.86
C SER A 407 26.92 -17.73 16.24
N ASN A 408 26.75 -16.41 16.29
CA ASN A 408 25.47 -15.77 16.64
C ASN A 408 24.34 -16.15 15.67
N PHE A 409 24.66 -16.34 14.39
CA PHE A 409 23.69 -16.63 13.34
C PHE A 409 23.67 -18.11 12.91
N ASN A 410 24.38 -18.99 13.63
CA ASN A 410 24.53 -20.41 13.30
C ASN A 410 25.03 -20.66 11.86
N MET A 411 25.99 -19.85 11.41
CA MET A 411 26.61 -19.94 10.09
C MET A 411 27.88 -20.80 10.12
N ASP A 412 28.17 -21.48 9.02
CA ASP A 412 29.44 -22.17 8.81
C ASP A 412 30.55 -21.14 8.52
N LEU A 413 31.43 -20.95 9.50
CA LEU A 413 32.52 -19.96 9.43
C LEU A 413 33.43 -20.16 8.20
N HIS A 414 33.76 -21.41 7.86
CA HIS A 414 34.65 -21.70 6.74
C HIS A 414 34.00 -21.28 5.42
N LYS A 415 32.73 -21.64 5.21
CA LYS A 415 31.98 -21.24 4.01
C LYS A 415 31.75 -19.73 3.94
N LEU A 416 31.50 -19.08 5.08
CA LEU A 416 31.36 -17.63 5.14
C LEU A 416 32.65 -16.91 4.74
N ARG A 417 33.80 -17.34 5.26
CA ARG A 417 35.11 -16.81 4.86
C ARG A 417 35.35 -16.95 3.37
N GLN A 418 35.09 -18.13 2.82
CA GLN A 418 35.21 -18.36 1.38
C GLN A 418 34.34 -17.39 0.56
N THR A 419 33.10 -17.13 0.98
CA THR A 419 32.22 -16.17 0.32
C THR A 419 32.74 -14.73 0.39
N ILE A 420 33.30 -14.33 1.53
CA ILE A 420 33.90 -12.99 1.70
C ILE A 420 35.15 -12.85 0.83
N GLU A 421 36.01 -13.86 0.78
CA GLU A 421 37.19 -13.88 -0.09
C GLU A 421 36.81 -13.84 -1.57
N GLU A 422 35.81 -14.61 -1.99
CA GLU A 422 35.25 -14.54 -3.34
C GLU A 422 34.76 -13.11 -3.67
N TYR A 423 33.96 -12.51 -2.78
CA TYR A 423 33.46 -11.14 -2.97
C TYR A 423 34.59 -10.11 -3.08
N ASN A 424 35.55 -10.15 -2.15
CA ASN A 424 36.66 -9.21 -2.12
C ASN A 424 37.54 -9.31 -3.37
N ARG A 425 37.74 -10.54 -3.88
CA ARG A 425 38.47 -10.78 -5.13
C ARG A 425 37.70 -10.26 -6.35
N ASP A 426 36.40 -10.56 -6.44
CA ASP A 426 35.57 -10.11 -7.55
C ASP A 426 35.50 -8.57 -7.62
N MET A 427 35.51 -7.92 -6.45
CA MET A 427 35.57 -6.46 -6.31
C MET A 427 36.90 -5.85 -6.75
N ALA A 428 37.91 -6.62 -7.18
CA ALA A 428 39.06 -6.06 -7.90
C ALA A 428 38.66 -5.50 -9.28
N GLY A 429 37.58 -6.02 -9.89
CA GLY A 429 36.95 -5.45 -11.07
C GLY A 429 35.89 -4.38 -10.73
N ASP A 430 35.29 -3.77 -11.75
CA ASP A 430 34.18 -2.82 -11.53
C ASP A 430 32.87 -3.51 -11.11
N LYS A 431 32.69 -4.80 -11.41
CA LYS A 431 31.47 -5.54 -11.04
C LYS A 431 31.82 -6.89 -10.43
N ASP A 432 31.09 -7.28 -9.39
CA ASP A 432 31.16 -8.65 -8.89
C ASP A 432 30.34 -9.64 -9.74
N LYS A 433 30.34 -10.91 -9.35
CA LYS A 433 29.57 -11.98 -10.00
C LYS A 433 28.06 -11.74 -10.09
N PHE A 434 27.48 -10.82 -9.29
CA PHE A 434 26.06 -10.47 -9.35
C PHE A 434 25.80 -9.14 -10.08
N GLY A 435 26.86 -8.43 -10.48
CA GLY A 435 26.78 -7.15 -11.16
C GLY A 435 26.85 -5.92 -10.25
N LYS A 436 27.14 -6.09 -8.95
CA LYS A 436 27.25 -4.98 -7.99
C LYS A 436 28.40 -4.05 -8.40
N PRO A 437 28.14 -2.75 -8.64
CA PRO A 437 29.14 -1.83 -9.20
C PRO A 437 30.07 -1.26 -8.12
N ARG A 438 31.36 -1.59 -8.17
CA ARG A 438 32.43 -1.05 -7.32
C ARG A 438 32.46 0.48 -7.34
N SER A 439 32.25 1.08 -8.51
CA SER A 439 32.21 2.53 -8.71
C SER A 439 31.21 3.29 -7.82
N LEU A 440 30.18 2.61 -7.28
CA LEU A 440 29.21 3.22 -6.36
C LEU A 440 29.54 2.97 -4.88
N LEU A 441 30.52 2.12 -4.56
CA LEU A 441 30.79 1.66 -3.20
C LEU A 441 31.70 2.58 -2.38
N LYS A 442 32.15 3.71 -2.92
CA LYS A 442 33.10 4.62 -2.25
C LYS A 442 34.30 3.81 -1.71
N THR A 443 34.48 3.77 -0.39
CA THR A 443 35.52 3.00 0.30
C THR A 443 35.07 1.60 0.74
N SER A 444 33.77 1.28 0.70
CA SER A 444 33.20 -0.02 1.11
C SER A 444 33.32 -1.10 0.04
N VAL A 445 34.49 -1.22 -0.58
CA VAL A 445 34.73 -2.13 -1.72
C VAL A 445 35.00 -3.57 -1.30
N THR A 446 35.32 -3.81 -0.03
CA THR A 446 35.59 -5.14 0.54
C THR A 446 34.89 -5.28 1.90
N ILE A 447 34.76 -6.53 2.36
CA ILE A 447 34.39 -6.87 3.73
C ILE A 447 35.63 -7.46 4.41
N GLY A 448 36.17 -6.79 5.43
CA GLY A 448 37.32 -7.31 6.17
C GLY A 448 37.80 -6.49 7.36
N LYS A 449 37.36 -5.23 7.49
CA LYS A 449 37.75 -4.36 8.60
C LYS A 449 36.82 -4.54 9.79
N ALA A 450 37.26 -5.27 10.81
CA ALA A 450 36.55 -5.36 12.08
C ALA A 450 36.36 -3.96 12.72
N PRO A 451 35.34 -3.77 13.56
CA PRO A 451 34.28 -4.73 13.90
C PRO A 451 33.35 -5.02 12.71
N PHE A 452 32.72 -6.19 12.74
CA PHE A 452 31.69 -6.62 11.80
C PHE A 452 30.31 -6.30 12.36
N TYR A 453 29.36 -6.09 11.48
CA TYR A 453 27.99 -5.80 11.85
C TYR A 453 27.05 -6.69 11.03
N ALA A 454 25.99 -7.17 11.66
CA ALA A 454 24.99 -7.95 10.95
C ALA A 454 23.59 -7.70 11.46
N MET A 455 22.61 -7.87 10.58
CA MET A 455 21.20 -7.84 10.94
C MET A 455 20.40 -8.82 10.08
N TRP A 456 19.25 -9.25 10.60
CA TRP A 456 18.23 -9.86 9.76
C TRP A 456 17.65 -8.80 8.84
N LEU A 457 17.67 -9.03 7.53
CA LEU A 457 17.09 -8.12 6.55
C LEU A 457 15.95 -8.81 5.80
N ASN A 458 14.72 -8.49 6.19
CA ASN A 458 13.52 -8.95 5.51
C ASN A 458 12.74 -7.80 4.90
N PRO A 459 12.25 -7.95 3.66
CA PRO A 459 11.30 -7.01 3.09
C PRO A 459 9.95 -7.15 3.81
N ARG A 460 9.33 -6.01 4.09
CA ARG A 460 8.03 -5.93 4.74
C ARG A 460 7.02 -5.34 3.79
N TYR A 461 5.94 -6.05 3.51
CA TYR A 461 4.83 -5.52 2.74
C TYR A 461 4.26 -4.30 3.49
N ASN A 462 4.33 -3.14 2.86
CA ASN A 462 3.99 -1.85 3.46
C ASN A 462 2.82 -1.13 2.79
N TYR A 463 2.64 -1.31 1.49
CA TYR A 463 1.59 -0.65 0.73
C TYR A 463 1.14 -1.50 -0.46
N SER A 464 -0.16 -1.70 -0.59
CA SER A 464 -0.82 -2.34 -1.72
C SER A 464 -0.97 -1.32 -2.84
N GLN A 465 -0.37 -1.61 -4.00
CA GLN A 465 -0.49 -0.74 -5.18
C GLN A 465 -1.76 -1.03 -5.98
N GLY A 466 -2.33 -2.21 -5.78
CA GLY A 466 -3.58 -2.65 -6.37
C GLY A 466 -4.81 -2.29 -5.53
N GLY A 467 -5.96 -2.29 -6.20
CA GLY A 467 -7.20 -1.73 -5.68
C GLY A 467 -8.19 -1.44 -6.81
N ALA A 468 -9.25 -0.69 -6.51
CA ALA A 468 -10.21 -0.26 -7.51
C ALA A 468 -9.64 0.86 -8.40
N MET A 469 -9.74 0.71 -9.71
CA MET A 469 -9.39 1.77 -10.66
C MET A 469 -10.39 2.93 -10.52
N ILE A 470 -9.87 4.14 -10.37
CA ILE A 470 -10.65 5.38 -10.27
C ILE A 470 -10.28 6.37 -11.38
N ASN A 471 -11.16 7.33 -11.63
CA ASN A 471 -10.82 8.56 -12.36
C ASN A 471 -10.36 9.67 -11.38
N SER A 472 -9.99 10.84 -11.91
CA SER A 472 -9.56 12.01 -11.12
C SER A 472 -10.63 12.60 -10.20
N GLU A 473 -11.90 12.16 -10.32
CA GLU A 473 -13.02 12.52 -9.45
C GLU A 473 -13.26 11.49 -8.33
N ALA A 474 -12.33 10.55 -8.14
CA ALA A 474 -12.45 9.44 -7.20
C ALA A 474 -13.60 8.46 -7.50
N ARG A 475 -14.17 8.48 -8.72
CA ARG A 475 -15.22 7.53 -9.12
C ARG A 475 -14.59 6.25 -9.65
N PRO A 476 -14.97 5.07 -9.13
CA PRO A 476 -14.47 3.81 -9.65
C PRO A 476 -15.11 3.48 -11.00
N LEU A 477 -14.35 2.81 -11.85
CA LEU A 477 -14.84 2.35 -13.15
C LEU A 477 -15.48 0.97 -13.06
N ASP A 478 -16.56 0.79 -13.80
CA ASP A 478 -17.19 -0.52 -14.01
C ASP A 478 -16.28 -1.43 -14.86
N VAL A 479 -16.14 -2.68 -14.46
CA VAL A 479 -15.26 -3.66 -15.12
C VAL A 479 -15.76 -4.07 -16.50
N VAL A 480 -17.06 -3.92 -16.79
CA VAL A 480 -17.66 -4.27 -18.07
C VAL A 480 -17.83 -3.03 -18.95
N THR A 481 -18.42 -1.95 -18.43
CA THR A 481 -18.73 -0.76 -19.25
C THR A 481 -17.58 0.23 -19.34
N GLU A 482 -16.59 0.11 -18.45
CA GLU A 482 -15.49 1.06 -18.27
C GLU A 482 -15.94 2.49 -17.96
N GLN A 483 -17.22 2.68 -17.63
CA GLN A 483 -17.79 3.96 -17.22
C GLN A 483 -17.75 4.12 -15.70
N PRO A 484 -17.73 5.36 -15.17
CA PRO A 484 -17.88 5.62 -13.74
C PRO A 484 -19.18 5.01 -13.18
N ILE A 485 -19.09 4.35 -12.02
CA ILE A 485 -20.27 3.80 -11.33
C ILE A 485 -20.93 4.92 -10.50
N PRO A 486 -22.23 5.23 -10.71
CA PRO A 486 -22.93 6.26 -9.93
C PRO A 486 -23.13 5.87 -8.46
N GLY A 487 -23.12 6.85 -7.55
CA GLY A 487 -23.37 6.65 -6.12
C GLY A 487 -22.22 6.02 -5.32
N ILE A 488 -21.02 5.87 -5.89
CA ILE A 488 -19.85 5.33 -5.19
C ILE A 488 -18.55 6.07 -5.52
N PHE A 489 -17.68 6.20 -4.53
CA PHE A 489 -16.35 6.80 -4.62
C PHE A 489 -15.32 5.93 -3.89
N VAL A 490 -14.07 5.94 -4.32
CA VAL A 490 -12.98 5.16 -3.69
C VAL A 490 -11.76 6.04 -3.50
N CYS A 491 -11.12 5.96 -2.32
CA CYS A 491 -9.97 6.80 -2.00
C CYS A 491 -8.91 6.09 -1.14
N GLY A 492 -7.69 6.62 -1.17
CA GLY A 492 -6.53 6.04 -0.50
C GLY A 492 -6.17 4.66 -1.04
N GLU A 493 -5.57 3.82 -0.20
CA GLU A 493 -5.07 2.48 -0.58
C GLU A 493 -6.17 1.47 -0.97
N ALA A 494 -7.45 1.85 -0.91
CA ALA A 494 -8.55 1.07 -1.51
C ALA A 494 -8.64 1.27 -3.03
N SER A 495 -8.13 2.41 -3.52
CA SER A 495 -8.01 2.74 -4.94
C SER A 495 -6.64 2.31 -5.49
N ALA A 496 -6.52 2.28 -6.81
CA ALA A 496 -5.26 2.01 -7.48
C ALA A 496 -5.08 2.90 -8.71
N GLY A 497 -3.82 2.99 -9.14
CA GLY A 497 -3.43 3.77 -10.31
C GLY A 497 -2.51 4.94 -10.02
N SER A 498 -2.56 5.49 -8.81
CA SER A 498 -1.82 6.71 -8.44
C SER A 498 -0.29 6.61 -8.52
N TYR A 499 0.29 5.43 -8.29
CA TYR A 499 1.74 5.29 -8.13
C TYR A 499 2.39 4.16 -8.91
N GLY A 500 1.63 3.23 -9.48
CA GLY A 500 2.21 2.14 -10.28
C GLY A 500 3.21 1.28 -9.51
N TYR A 501 4.45 1.17 -10.02
CA TYR A 501 5.46 0.25 -9.51
C TYR A 501 5.88 0.57 -8.06
N ILE A 502 6.27 1.80 -7.78
CA ILE A 502 6.72 2.24 -6.44
C ILE A 502 6.04 3.55 -6.04
N ARG A 503 5.29 3.51 -4.94
CA ARG A 503 4.80 4.71 -4.26
C ARG A 503 5.96 5.45 -3.61
N LEU A 504 6.39 6.57 -4.18
CA LEU A 504 7.46 7.41 -3.62
C LEU A 504 7.27 7.66 -2.11
N THR A 505 8.38 7.64 -1.36
CA THR A 505 8.36 7.87 0.09
C THR A 505 7.75 9.24 0.39
N ALA A 506 6.95 9.34 1.46
CA ALA A 506 6.17 10.53 1.83
C ALA A 506 5.02 10.92 0.86
N CYS A 507 4.70 10.08 -0.13
CA CYS A 507 3.54 10.32 -0.98
C CYS A 507 2.28 9.56 -0.55
N GLY A 508 2.37 8.51 0.28
CA GLY A 508 1.18 7.72 0.65
C GLY A 508 0.09 8.45 1.43
N SER A 509 0.44 9.48 2.19
CA SER A 509 -0.54 10.38 2.81
C SER A 509 -1.25 11.25 1.78
N LEU A 510 -0.61 11.56 0.65
CA LEU A 510 -1.18 12.37 -0.42
C LEU A 510 -2.32 11.66 -1.12
N ASP A 511 -2.16 10.40 -1.49
CA ASP A 511 -3.25 9.60 -2.06
C ASP A 511 -4.44 9.52 -1.10
N CYS A 512 -4.19 9.13 0.16
CA CYS A 512 -5.21 9.09 1.20
C CYS A 512 -5.95 10.42 1.37
N GLY A 513 -5.22 11.53 1.49
CA GLY A 513 -5.80 12.82 1.79
C GLY A 513 -6.43 13.51 0.59
N VAL A 514 -5.72 13.59 -0.55
CA VAL A 514 -6.21 14.27 -1.76
C VAL A 514 -7.44 13.57 -2.30
N PHE A 515 -7.39 12.25 -2.53
CA PHE A 515 -8.58 11.54 -2.99
C PHE A 515 -9.63 11.39 -1.89
N GLY A 516 -9.25 11.45 -0.61
CA GLY A 516 -10.21 11.59 0.49
C GLY A 516 -11.04 12.87 0.37
N MET A 517 -10.39 14.03 0.14
CA MET A 517 -11.10 15.30 -0.07
C MET A 517 -11.99 15.24 -1.30
N ILE A 518 -11.46 14.77 -2.44
CA ILE A 518 -12.20 14.67 -3.70
C ILE A 518 -13.42 13.75 -3.54
N ALA A 519 -13.24 12.56 -2.96
CA ALA A 519 -14.33 11.61 -2.74
C ALA A 519 -15.41 12.16 -1.82
N GLY A 520 -15.03 12.83 -0.73
CA GLY A 520 -15.97 13.45 0.20
C GLY A 520 -16.78 14.57 -0.44
N GLU A 521 -16.11 15.47 -1.16
CA GLU A 521 -16.75 16.58 -1.86
C GLU A 521 -17.71 16.10 -2.94
N ASN A 522 -17.29 15.13 -3.76
CA ASN A 522 -18.14 14.59 -4.83
C ASN A 522 -19.29 13.75 -4.29
N ALA A 523 -19.11 13.01 -3.20
CA ALA A 523 -20.20 12.29 -2.54
C ALA A 523 -21.27 13.23 -1.99
N ALA A 524 -20.88 14.38 -1.44
CA ALA A 524 -21.83 15.41 -0.98
C ALA A 524 -22.61 16.04 -2.14
N LYS A 525 -21.92 16.30 -3.26
CA LYS A 525 -22.51 16.88 -4.48
C LYS A 525 -23.31 15.87 -5.32
N GLU A 526 -23.20 14.57 -5.06
CA GLU A 526 -23.90 13.54 -5.82
C GLU A 526 -25.42 13.70 -5.72
N ASN A 527 -26.08 13.66 -6.88
CA ASN A 527 -27.53 13.70 -6.97
C ASN A 527 -28.11 12.35 -6.46
N PRO A 528 -29.04 12.35 -5.49
CA PRO A 528 -29.68 11.12 -5.02
C PRO A 528 -30.45 10.33 -6.10
N GLU A 529 -30.88 11.01 -7.17
CA GLU A 529 -31.77 10.46 -8.20
C GLU A 529 -31.08 10.07 -9.52
N SER A 530 -29.76 10.30 -9.66
CA SER A 530 -29.00 10.08 -10.92
C SER A 530 -28.58 8.63 -11.17
#